data_AF-A0A8T2HV70-F1
#
_entry.id   AF-A0A8T2HV70-F1
#
_cell.length_a   1.000
_cell.length_b   1.000
_cell.length_c   1.000
_cell.angle_alpha   90.00
_cell.angle_beta   90.00
_cell.angle_gamma   90.00
#
_symmetry.space_group_name_H-M   'P 1'
#
loop_
_entity.id
_entity.type
_entity.pdbx_description
1 polymer ?
#
loop_
_entity_poly.entity_id
_entity_poly.type
_entity_poly.pdbx_seq_one_letter_code
_entity_poly.pdbx_strand_id
1 'polypeptide(L)'
;MASYVGNKFGQQDVDKLREFEKRVDPNDKSAQALLEEMRQHVKKLEDMRKNEDPRLSFSTPEFKEAQRIFTDSFKKNFGKPVEWALVKDYAWSTPQLRKLEKPVDVEGKPWPLDANGNPILKKLIIMRHADSEDPKQLPGVRDHDRPITAGGKDAAKDIADQIKAAGWLPDVFICSNAVRSRETFEAIREHLPETDYADIHFLGSLYTISQLDGQTRGHLQEVVIAESTASHNCVLCLGHNKGWQEAASSFAGETLKLGNCYAALLEGSGKDWKDAFEEDARWKLVSVLRPKE
;
A
#
# COMPACT_ATOMS: atom_id res chain seq x y z
N MET A 1 2.89 -28.70 -7.18
CA MET A 1 3.81 -27.54 -7.10
C MET A 1 3.62 -26.71 -8.36
N ALA A 2 3.11 -25.49 -8.22
CA ALA A 2 2.95 -24.57 -9.35
C ALA A 2 4.31 -23.97 -9.71
N SER A 3 4.67 -23.98 -11.00
CA SER A 3 5.90 -23.38 -11.50
C SER A 3 5.60 -22.21 -12.43
N TYR A 4 6.39 -21.16 -12.28
CA TYR A 4 6.47 -20.04 -13.21
C TYR A 4 7.08 -20.54 -14.53
N VAL A 5 6.37 -20.33 -15.65
CA VAL A 5 6.88 -20.73 -16.97
C VAL A 5 7.27 -19.48 -17.76
N GLY A 6 8.58 -19.19 -17.73
CA GLY A 6 9.19 -18.23 -18.63
C GLY A 6 9.16 -18.73 -20.08
N ASN A 7 9.05 -17.77 -21.00
CA ASN A 7 8.92 -17.95 -22.44
C ASN A 7 9.96 -18.92 -23.05
N LYS A 8 9.57 -20.18 -23.24
CA LYS A 8 10.16 -21.13 -24.22
C LYS A 8 9.04 -21.94 -24.85
N PHE A 9 8.11 -21.28 -25.53
CA PHE A 9 6.97 -21.94 -26.17
C PHE A 9 7.09 -21.89 -27.69
N GLY A 10 6.84 -23.01 -28.37
CA GLY A 10 6.79 -23.11 -29.84
C GLY A 10 7.37 -24.40 -30.40
N GLN A 11 8.69 -24.62 -30.24
CA GLN A 11 9.36 -25.74 -30.92
C GLN A 11 8.98 -27.11 -30.34
N GLN A 12 8.83 -27.19 -29.01
CA GLN A 12 8.55 -28.45 -28.31
C GLN A 12 7.17 -29.04 -28.64
N ASP A 13 6.15 -28.20 -28.87
CA ASP A 13 4.80 -28.68 -29.12
C ASP A 13 4.61 -29.15 -30.58
N VAL A 14 5.35 -28.54 -31.51
CA VAL A 14 5.48 -29.02 -32.90
C VAL A 14 6.20 -30.38 -32.94
N ASP A 15 7.26 -30.54 -32.15
CA ASP A 15 8.01 -31.80 -32.07
C ASP A 15 7.17 -32.93 -31.45
N LYS A 16 6.36 -32.62 -30.42
CA LYS A 16 5.40 -33.57 -29.83
C LYS A 16 4.29 -33.98 -30.81
N LEU A 17 3.74 -33.03 -31.58
CA LEU A 17 2.76 -33.36 -32.63
C LEU A 17 3.37 -34.30 -33.67
N ARG A 18 4.60 -34.03 -34.13
CA ARG A 18 5.31 -34.89 -35.10
C ARG A 18 5.61 -36.27 -34.56
N GLU A 19 5.94 -36.38 -33.27
CA GLU A 19 6.19 -37.67 -32.64
C GLU A 19 4.90 -38.48 -32.47
N PHE A 20 3.80 -37.80 -32.12
CA PHE A 20 2.49 -38.41 -31.98
C PHE A 20 1.94 -38.87 -33.33
N GLU A 21 2.07 -38.08 -34.41
CA GLU A 21 1.69 -38.45 -35.78
C GLU A 21 2.34 -39.76 -36.24
N LYS A 22 3.58 -40.04 -35.82
CA LYS A 22 4.30 -41.27 -36.20
C LYS A 22 3.82 -42.52 -35.45
N ARG A 23 3.15 -42.36 -34.30
CA ARG A 23 2.76 -43.44 -33.39
C ARG A 23 1.27 -43.78 -33.45
N VAL A 24 0.46 -42.93 -34.07
CA VAL A 24 -1.00 -43.10 -34.14
C VAL A 24 -1.37 -44.21 -35.13
N ASP A 25 -2.17 -45.16 -34.67
CA ASP A 25 -2.78 -46.20 -35.51
C ASP A 25 -3.91 -45.59 -36.38
N PRO A 26 -3.90 -45.79 -37.71
CA PRO A 26 -4.97 -45.34 -38.61
C PRO A 26 -6.37 -45.87 -38.28
N ASN A 27 -6.48 -47.01 -37.59
CA ASN A 27 -7.76 -47.65 -37.29
C ASN A 27 -8.33 -47.28 -35.91
N ASP A 28 -7.57 -46.57 -35.06
CA ASP A 28 -8.05 -46.12 -33.75
C ASP A 28 -8.70 -44.73 -33.84
N LYS A 29 -10.04 -44.72 -33.77
CA LYS A 29 -10.84 -43.48 -33.83
C LYS A 29 -10.53 -42.49 -32.70
N SER A 30 -10.13 -42.99 -31.53
CA SER A 30 -9.83 -42.13 -30.37
C SER A 30 -8.47 -41.42 -30.55
N ALA A 31 -7.48 -42.15 -31.05
CA ALA A 31 -6.16 -41.62 -31.37
C ALA A 31 -6.22 -40.60 -32.52
N GLN A 32 -7.09 -40.81 -33.52
CA GLN A 32 -7.33 -39.87 -34.62
C GLN A 32 -8.04 -38.58 -34.16
N ALA A 33 -8.99 -38.69 -33.22
CA ALA A 33 -9.64 -37.50 -32.65
C ALA A 33 -8.66 -36.63 -31.85
N LEU A 34 -7.80 -37.26 -31.05
CA LEU A 34 -6.75 -36.56 -30.31
C LEU A 34 -5.72 -35.91 -31.25
N LEU A 35 -5.39 -36.58 -32.36
CA LEU A 35 -4.49 -36.04 -33.38
C LEU A 35 -5.04 -34.76 -34.02
N GLU A 36 -6.33 -34.74 -34.33
CA GLU A 36 -7.01 -33.59 -34.89
C GLU A 36 -7.07 -32.43 -33.90
N GLU A 37 -7.30 -32.71 -32.62
CA GLU A 37 -7.25 -31.71 -31.55
C GLU A 37 -5.85 -31.07 -31.42
N MET A 38 -4.80 -31.89 -31.45
CA MET A 38 -3.41 -31.41 -31.41
C MET A 38 -3.07 -30.53 -32.63
N ARG A 39 -3.56 -30.88 -33.83
CA ARG A 39 -3.39 -30.08 -35.05
C ARG A 39 -4.08 -28.72 -34.95
N GLN A 40 -5.31 -28.70 -34.44
CA GLN A 40 -6.05 -27.45 -34.22
C GLN A 40 -5.36 -26.55 -33.19
N HIS A 41 -4.79 -27.14 -32.13
CA HIS A 41 -4.03 -26.41 -31.13
C HIS A 41 -2.76 -25.76 -31.74
N VAL A 42 -1.96 -26.52 -32.49
CA VAL A 42 -0.75 -26.00 -33.14
C VAL A 42 -1.09 -24.91 -34.16
N LYS A 43 -2.13 -25.09 -34.98
CA LYS A 43 -2.59 -24.08 -35.94
C LYS A 43 -3.02 -22.78 -35.25
N LYS A 44 -3.74 -22.88 -34.13
CA LYS A 44 -4.14 -21.73 -33.33
C LYS A 44 -2.93 -20.97 -32.77
N LEU A 45 -1.89 -21.68 -32.35
CA LEU A 45 -0.62 -21.07 -31.90
C LEU A 45 0.12 -20.37 -33.05
N GLU A 46 0.13 -20.93 -34.25
CA GLU A 46 0.73 -20.31 -35.43
C GLU A 46 -0.01 -19.03 -35.86
N ASP A 47 -1.35 -19.03 -35.80
CA ASP A 47 -2.15 -17.85 -36.13
C ASP A 47 -2.00 -16.74 -35.07
N MET A 48 -1.79 -17.10 -33.79
CA MET A 48 -1.40 -16.12 -32.76
C MET A 48 -0.02 -15.49 -33.07
N ARG A 49 0.94 -16.28 -33.57
CA ARG A 49 2.25 -15.78 -34.02
C ARG A 49 2.19 -14.83 -35.22
N LYS A 50 1.22 -14.99 -36.14
CA LYS A 50 1.07 -14.08 -37.31
C LYS A 50 0.71 -12.65 -36.91
N ASN A 51 0.07 -12.48 -35.75
CA ASN A 51 -0.29 -11.17 -35.20
C ASN A 51 0.77 -10.62 -34.23
N GLU A 52 1.81 -11.41 -33.90
CA GLU A 52 2.97 -11.00 -33.12
C GLU A 52 4.11 -10.58 -34.06
N ASP A 53 3.97 -9.46 -34.77
CA ASP A 53 5.14 -8.83 -35.38
C ASP A 53 6.01 -8.23 -34.26
N PRO A 54 7.25 -8.71 -34.04
CA PRO A 54 8.10 -8.26 -32.93
C PRO A 54 8.39 -6.76 -32.97
N ARG A 55 8.26 -6.10 -34.14
CA ARG A 55 8.47 -4.66 -34.31
C ARG A 55 7.28 -3.79 -33.91
N LEU A 56 6.09 -4.38 -33.78
CA LEU A 56 4.84 -3.68 -33.43
C LEU A 56 4.52 -3.73 -31.92
N SER A 57 5.31 -4.45 -31.12
CA SER A 57 4.99 -4.78 -29.73
C SER A 57 5.13 -3.64 -28.70
N PHE A 58 5.73 -2.49 -29.05
CA PHE A 58 6.00 -1.40 -28.08
C PHE A 58 5.45 -0.03 -28.48
N SER A 59 4.80 0.12 -29.64
CA SER A 59 4.41 1.44 -30.18
C SER A 59 2.95 1.58 -30.59
N THR A 60 2.17 0.49 -30.60
CA THR A 60 0.76 0.54 -30.98
C THR A 60 -0.08 1.32 -29.95
N PRO A 61 -1.08 2.09 -30.40
CA PRO A 61 -2.02 2.76 -29.49
C PRO A 61 -2.65 1.78 -28.50
N GLU A 62 -3.00 0.58 -28.93
CA GLU A 62 -3.64 -0.45 -28.11
C GLU A 62 -2.71 -0.99 -27.03
N PHE A 63 -1.41 -1.17 -27.32
CA PHE A 63 -0.43 -1.59 -26.31
C PHE A 63 -0.15 -0.46 -25.31
N LYS A 64 -0.04 0.79 -25.77
CA LYS A 64 0.10 1.95 -24.88
C LYS A 64 -1.13 2.15 -24.01
N GLU A 65 -2.32 1.93 -24.56
CA GLU A 65 -3.60 1.95 -23.83
C GLU A 65 -3.64 0.81 -22.81
N ALA A 66 -3.28 -0.42 -23.19
CA ALA A 66 -3.23 -1.57 -22.29
C ALA A 66 -2.17 -1.40 -21.20
N GLN A 67 -1.00 -0.85 -21.52
CA GLN A 67 0.07 -0.55 -20.56
C GLN A 67 -0.35 0.59 -19.63
N ARG A 68 -1.07 1.60 -20.12
CA ARG A 68 -1.67 2.66 -19.31
C ARG A 68 -2.74 2.11 -18.38
N ILE A 69 -3.71 1.35 -18.91
CA ILE A 69 -4.78 0.70 -18.13
C ILE A 69 -4.18 -0.25 -17.09
N PHE A 70 -3.15 -1.02 -17.46
CA PHE A 70 -2.43 -1.88 -16.54
C PHE A 70 -1.75 -1.04 -15.46
N THR A 71 -0.98 -0.01 -15.82
CA THR A 71 -0.28 0.86 -14.85
C THR A 71 -1.25 1.58 -13.92
N ASP A 72 -2.37 2.07 -14.44
CA ASP A 72 -3.39 2.79 -13.68
C ASP A 72 -4.20 1.86 -12.78
N SER A 73 -4.53 0.65 -13.26
CA SER A 73 -5.20 -0.38 -12.46
C SER A 73 -4.26 -0.99 -11.42
N PHE A 74 -2.98 -1.14 -11.75
CA PHE A 74 -1.90 -1.53 -10.86
C PHE A 74 -1.79 -0.50 -9.74
N LYS A 75 -1.61 0.79 -10.05
CA LYS A 75 -1.61 1.88 -9.03
C LYS A 75 -2.85 1.88 -8.14
N LYS A 76 -4.04 1.59 -8.69
CA LYS A 76 -5.30 1.51 -7.92
C LYS A 76 -5.33 0.31 -6.96
N ASN A 77 -4.79 -0.84 -7.36
CA ASN A 77 -4.79 -2.09 -6.60
C ASN A 77 -3.52 -2.31 -5.76
N PHE A 78 -2.51 -1.45 -5.89
CA PHE A 78 -1.37 -1.43 -5.00
C PHE A 78 -1.83 -1.32 -3.54
N GLY A 79 -1.22 -2.11 -2.65
CA GLY A 79 -1.52 -2.11 -1.22
C GLY A 79 -2.90 -2.64 -0.84
N LYS A 80 -3.66 -3.24 -1.77
CA LYS A 80 -4.89 -3.97 -1.44
C LYS A 80 -4.67 -5.48 -1.59
N PRO A 81 -5.24 -6.29 -0.69
CA PRO A 81 -5.28 -7.73 -0.83
C PRO A 81 -5.95 -8.08 -2.16
N VAL A 82 -5.21 -8.76 -3.05
CA VAL A 82 -5.78 -9.27 -4.29
C VAL A 82 -6.65 -10.46 -3.92
N GLU A 83 -7.95 -10.23 -3.82
CA GLU A 83 -8.91 -11.28 -3.50
C GLU A 83 -9.35 -12.06 -4.74
N TRP A 84 -9.18 -11.52 -5.94
CA TRP A 84 -9.61 -12.13 -7.19
C TRP A 84 -8.45 -12.16 -8.19
N ALA A 85 -8.17 -13.33 -8.74
CA ALA A 85 -7.10 -13.49 -9.73
C ALA A 85 -7.51 -14.48 -10.84
N LEU A 86 -6.84 -14.36 -11.98
CA LEU A 86 -6.91 -15.35 -13.05
C LEU A 86 -6.05 -16.55 -12.66
N VAL A 87 -6.69 -17.64 -12.24
CA VAL A 87 -6.03 -18.87 -11.80
C VAL A 87 -6.09 -19.91 -12.90
N LYS A 88 -4.96 -20.60 -13.11
CA LYS A 88 -4.88 -21.79 -13.96
C LYS A 88 -4.79 -23.02 -13.06
N ASP A 89 -5.71 -23.97 -13.24
CA ASP A 89 -5.66 -25.25 -12.53
C ASP A 89 -4.48 -26.12 -13.03
N TYR A 90 -4.14 -25.97 -14.32
CA TYR A 90 -3.03 -26.65 -15.00
C TYR A 90 -2.29 -25.70 -15.94
N ALA A 91 -1.01 -25.95 -16.24
CA ALA A 91 -0.20 -25.08 -17.10
C ALA A 91 -0.85 -24.79 -18.47
N TRP A 92 -1.57 -25.77 -19.01
CA TRP A 92 -2.29 -25.71 -20.29
C TRP A 92 -3.76 -25.26 -20.18
N SER A 93 -4.29 -25.03 -18.97
CA SER A 93 -5.68 -24.61 -18.79
C SER A 93 -5.88 -23.12 -19.11
N THR A 94 -7.09 -22.76 -19.54
CA THR A 94 -7.50 -21.36 -19.70
C THR A 94 -7.61 -20.71 -18.32
N PRO A 95 -6.99 -19.53 -18.10
CA PRO A 95 -7.12 -18.83 -16.82
C PRO A 95 -8.58 -18.49 -16.53
N GLN A 96 -9.05 -18.80 -15.33
CA GLN A 96 -10.39 -18.42 -14.88
C GLN A 96 -10.31 -17.43 -13.74
N LEU A 97 -11.16 -16.40 -13.77
CA LEU A 97 -11.25 -15.43 -12.68
C LEU A 97 -11.93 -16.09 -11.49
N ARG A 98 -11.19 -16.29 -10.40
CA ARG A 98 -11.71 -16.89 -9.17
C ARG A 98 -11.28 -16.08 -7.96
N LYS A 99 -12.08 -16.15 -6.89
CA LYS A 99 -11.70 -15.62 -5.58
C LYS A 99 -10.60 -16.51 -5.01
N LEU A 100 -9.50 -15.92 -4.56
CA LEU A 100 -8.38 -16.63 -3.94
C LEU A 100 -8.74 -17.04 -2.52
N GLU A 101 -8.33 -18.26 -2.12
CA GLU A 101 -8.52 -18.75 -0.74
C GLU A 101 -7.71 -17.93 0.27
N LYS A 102 -6.55 -17.43 -0.16
CA LYS A 102 -5.74 -16.46 0.58
C LYS A 102 -5.49 -15.27 -0.33
N PRO A 103 -5.82 -14.04 0.07
CA PRO A 103 -5.44 -12.87 -0.69
C PRO A 103 -3.92 -12.86 -0.87
N VAL A 104 -3.47 -12.34 -2.00
CA VAL A 104 -2.04 -12.21 -2.31
C VAL A 104 -1.70 -10.75 -2.57
N ASP A 105 -0.43 -10.41 -2.41
CA ASP A 105 0.07 -9.13 -2.92
C ASP A 105 0.24 -9.18 -4.46
N VAL A 106 0.67 -8.06 -5.03
CA VAL A 106 0.91 -7.93 -6.47
C VAL A 106 2.06 -8.80 -6.99
N GLU A 107 2.90 -9.34 -6.10
CA GLU A 107 4.01 -10.25 -6.40
C GLU A 107 3.61 -11.73 -6.21
N GLY A 108 2.37 -11.99 -5.77
CA GLY A 108 1.85 -13.33 -5.52
C GLY A 108 2.23 -13.91 -4.15
N LYS A 109 2.79 -13.10 -3.23
CA LYS A 109 3.07 -13.53 -1.86
C LYS A 109 1.77 -13.54 -1.04
N PRO A 110 1.54 -14.53 -0.16
CA PRO A 110 0.34 -14.60 0.67
C PRO A 110 0.21 -13.35 1.57
N TRP A 111 -0.96 -12.73 1.56
CA TRP A 111 -1.29 -11.61 2.44
C TRP A 111 -1.40 -12.11 3.88
N PRO A 112 -0.83 -11.41 4.89
CA PRO A 112 -0.99 -11.80 6.28
C PRO A 112 -2.47 -11.71 6.70
N LEU A 113 -3.03 -12.79 7.23
CA LEU A 113 -4.44 -12.87 7.62
C LEU A 113 -4.60 -12.88 9.14
N ASP A 114 -5.66 -12.25 9.63
CA ASP A 114 -6.08 -12.35 11.02
C ASP A 114 -6.63 -13.75 11.35
N ALA A 115 -7.00 -13.98 12.61
CA ALA A 115 -7.59 -15.26 13.06
C ALA A 115 -8.91 -15.61 12.34
N ASN A 116 -9.53 -14.66 11.65
CA ASN A 116 -10.79 -14.80 10.92
C ASN A 116 -10.58 -14.90 9.39
N GLY A 117 -9.33 -14.87 8.91
CA GLY A 117 -9.00 -14.95 7.48
C GLY A 117 -9.06 -13.60 6.74
N ASN A 118 -9.18 -12.48 7.44
CA ASN A 118 -9.16 -11.14 6.83
C ASN A 118 -7.73 -10.60 6.70
N PRO A 119 -7.46 -9.83 5.63
CA PRO A 119 -6.20 -9.09 5.45
C PRO A 119 -5.82 -8.23 6.67
N ILE A 120 -4.66 -8.48 7.30
CA ILE A 120 -4.12 -7.60 8.36
C ILE A 120 -3.59 -6.33 7.71
N LEU A 121 -4.25 -5.21 7.98
CA LEU A 121 -3.88 -3.88 7.51
C LEU A 121 -3.37 -3.06 8.70
N LYS A 122 -2.23 -2.40 8.50
CA LYS A 122 -1.67 -1.42 9.44
C LYS A 122 -1.90 -0.01 8.87
N LYS A 123 -2.42 0.88 9.70
CA LYS A 123 -2.78 2.25 9.37
C LYS A 123 -1.85 3.20 10.09
N LEU A 124 -0.99 3.89 9.36
CA LEU A 124 -0.11 4.92 9.89
C LEU A 124 -0.67 6.29 9.53
N ILE A 125 -1.08 7.05 10.53
CA ILE A 125 -1.52 8.43 10.37
C ILE A 125 -0.35 9.34 10.69
N ILE A 126 0.11 10.11 9.71
CA ILE A 126 1.18 11.10 9.90
C ILE A 126 0.53 12.48 9.94
N MET A 127 0.66 13.16 11.07
CA MET A 127 0.02 14.44 11.31
C MET A 127 1.01 15.52 11.72
N ARG A 128 0.86 16.72 11.16
CA ARG A 128 1.59 17.91 11.62
C ARG A 128 0.78 18.63 12.72
N HIS A 129 1.46 19.19 13.71
CA HIS A 129 0.84 20.05 14.73
C HIS A 129 0.00 21.19 14.11
N ALA A 130 -0.98 21.68 14.86
CA ALA A 130 -1.83 22.81 14.46
C ALA A 130 -1.05 24.14 14.46
N ASP A 131 -1.69 25.20 13.97
CA ASP A 131 -1.04 26.51 13.92
C ASP A 131 -0.64 27.01 15.32
N SER A 132 0.51 27.68 15.42
CA SER A 132 1.14 28.03 16.70
C SER A 132 1.55 29.49 16.76
N GLU A 133 1.45 30.09 17.95
CA GLU A 133 1.69 31.50 18.18
C GLU A 133 3.04 31.97 17.64
N ASP A 134 3.07 33.10 16.93
CA ASP A 134 4.30 33.64 16.33
C ASP A 134 5.34 33.95 17.44
N PRO A 135 6.61 33.52 17.32
CA PRO A 135 7.64 33.83 18.31
C PRO A 135 7.77 35.33 18.61
N LYS A 136 7.46 36.20 17.64
CA LYS A 136 7.50 37.66 17.80
C LYS A 136 6.41 38.19 18.74
N GLN A 137 5.30 37.47 18.87
CA GLN A 137 4.21 37.81 19.78
C GLN A 137 4.46 37.29 21.20
N LEU A 138 5.44 36.40 21.37
CA LEU A 138 5.82 35.78 22.65
C LEU A 138 7.31 36.00 22.97
N PRO A 139 7.74 37.26 23.22
CA PRO A 139 9.14 37.54 23.52
C PRO A 139 9.60 36.81 24.78
N GLY A 140 10.70 36.05 24.67
CA GLY A 140 11.29 35.28 25.77
C GLY A 140 10.77 33.84 25.91
N VAL A 141 9.77 33.43 25.12
CA VAL A 141 9.30 32.04 25.07
C VAL A 141 10.19 31.23 24.12
N ARG A 142 10.66 30.07 24.58
CA ARG A 142 11.45 29.13 23.76
C ARG A 142 10.56 28.51 22.69
N ASP A 143 11.10 28.18 21.52
CA ASP A 143 10.30 27.58 20.43
C ASP A 143 9.53 26.33 20.87
N HIS A 144 10.17 25.48 21.66
CA HIS A 144 9.59 24.26 22.22
C HIS A 144 8.33 24.51 23.07
N ASP A 145 8.27 25.68 23.72
CA ASP A 145 7.22 26.03 24.68
C ASP A 145 6.13 26.92 24.07
N ARG A 146 6.16 27.13 22.75
CA ARG A 146 5.15 27.91 22.04
C ARG A 146 3.81 27.16 22.02
N PRO A 147 2.70 27.80 22.46
CA PRO A 147 1.37 27.21 22.38
C PRO A 147 0.77 27.30 20.97
N ILE A 148 -0.30 26.54 20.75
CA ILE A 148 -1.13 26.67 19.55
C ILE A 148 -2.03 27.91 19.62
N THR A 149 -2.35 28.48 18.46
CA THR A 149 -3.29 29.61 18.37
C THR A 149 -4.72 29.14 18.65
N ALA A 150 -5.64 30.07 18.91
CA ALA A 150 -7.07 29.75 19.02
C ALA A 150 -7.59 29.08 17.74
N GLY A 151 -7.23 29.60 16.56
CA GLY A 151 -7.57 28.98 15.28
C GLY A 151 -6.91 27.61 15.09
N GLY A 152 -5.72 27.39 15.65
CA GLY A 152 -5.08 26.08 15.70
C GLY A 152 -5.89 25.05 16.50
N LYS A 153 -6.51 25.46 17.62
CA LYS A 153 -7.43 24.60 18.39
C LYS A 153 -8.68 24.24 17.59
N ASP A 154 -9.28 25.21 16.91
CA ASP A 154 -10.45 24.97 16.06
C ASP A 154 -10.13 24.03 14.88
N ALA A 155 -8.95 24.19 14.27
CA ALA A 155 -8.47 23.29 13.22
C ALA A 155 -8.25 21.86 13.73
N ALA A 156 -7.69 21.71 14.93
CA ALA A 156 -7.50 20.40 15.56
C ALA A 156 -8.83 19.68 15.85
N LYS A 157 -9.83 20.44 16.30
CA LYS A 157 -11.20 19.95 16.46
C LYS A 157 -11.82 19.49 15.14
N ASP A 158 -11.75 20.31 14.09
CA ASP A 158 -12.30 19.95 12.78
C ASP A 158 -11.64 18.69 12.21
N ILE A 159 -10.32 18.54 12.40
CA ILE A 159 -9.61 17.32 12.01
C ILE A 159 -10.05 16.11 12.84
N ALA A 160 -10.28 16.27 14.15
CA ALA A 160 -10.79 15.18 14.98
C ALA A 160 -12.17 14.70 14.48
N ASP A 161 -13.07 15.62 14.13
CA ASP A 161 -14.38 15.29 13.55
C ASP A 161 -14.23 14.56 12.20
N GLN A 162 -13.29 14.97 11.35
CA GLN A 162 -13.00 14.30 10.08
C GLN A 162 -12.40 12.90 10.29
N ILE A 163 -11.47 12.75 11.23
CA ILE A 163 -10.86 11.47 11.63
C ILE A 163 -11.95 10.50 12.10
N LYS A 164 -12.87 10.98 12.95
CA LYS A 164 -14.03 10.22 13.41
C LYS A 164 -14.94 9.79 12.27
N ALA A 165 -15.32 10.73 11.39
CA ALA A 165 -16.18 10.45 10.24
C ALA A 165 -15.54 9.45 9.26
N ALA A 166 -14.22 9.47 9.13
CA ALA A 166 -13.46 8.56 8.27
C ALA A 166 -13.14 7.21 8.95
N GLY A 167 -13.43 7.05 10.25
CA GLY A 167 -13.12 5.83 11.01
C GLY A 167 -11.62 5.63 11.23
N TRP A 168 -10.84 6.71 11.30
CA TRP A 168 -9.39 6.69 11.51
C TRP A 168 -9.05 6.66 13.00
N LEU A 169 -9.62 5.70 13.74
CA LEU A 169 -9.50 5.60 15.18
C LEU A 169 -8.12 5.03 15.55
N PRO A 170 -7.18 5.83 16.10
CA PRO A 170 -5.86 5.33 16.47
C PRO A 170 -5.93 4.50 17.75
N ASP A 171 -5.18 3.40 17.77
CA ASP A 171 -4.94 2.58 18.95
C ASP A 171 -3.74 3.10 19.77
N VAL A 172 -2.85 3.85 19.12
CA VAL A 172 -1.68 4.47 19.74
C VAL A 172 -1.46 5.88 19.19
N PHE A 173 -1.18 6.82 20.09
CA PHE A 173 -0.73 8.16 19.77
C PHE A 173 0.76 8.32 20.14
N ILE A 174 1.60 8.61 19.14
CA ILE A 174 3.01 8.88 19.34
C ILE A 174 3.27 10.34 18.94
N CYS A 175 3.44 11.20 19.95
CA CYS A 175 3.46 12.64 19.77
C CYS A 175 4.82 13.23 20.17
N SER A 176 5.24 14.29 19.50
CA SER A 176 6.32 15.13 20.00
C SER A 176 5.93 15.75 21.36
N ASN A 177 6.91 15.87 22.26
CA ASN A 177 6.70 16.46 23.59
C ASN A 177 6.61 18.00 23.61
N ALA A 178 6.79 18.67 22.46
CA ALA A 178 6.66 20.13 22.34
C ALA A 178 5.25 20.59 22.72
N VAL A 179 5.12 21.80 23.30
CA VAL A 179 3.84 22.31 23.81
C VAL A 179 2.78 22.34 22.73
N ARG A 180 3.09 22.91 21.55
CA ARG A 180 2.16 22.91 20.40
C ARG A 180 1.67 21.52 19.97
N SER A 181 2.51 20.49 20.06
CA SER A 181 2.12 19.12 19.73
C SER A 181 1.22 18.53 20.81
N ARG A 182 1.52 18.77 22.09
CA ARG A 182 0.68 18.37 23.22
C ARG A 182 -0.71 19.00 23.15
N GLU A 183 -0.78 20.32 22.96
CA GLU A 183 -2.07 21.02 22.89
C GLU A 183 -2.88 20.62 21.64
N THR A 184 -2.21 20.34 20.51
CA THR A 184 -2.89 19.78 19.32
C THR A 184 -3.48 18.41 19.63
N PHE A 185 -2.72 17.53 20.29
CA PHE A 185 -3.19 16.20 20.70
C PHE A 185 -4.37 16.30 21.69
N GLU A 186 -4.27 17.17 22.70
CA GLU A 186 -5.34 17.37 23.69
C GLU A 186 -6.63 17.84 23.03
N ALA A 187 -6.56 18.80 22.10
CA ALA A 187 -7.72 19.27 21.35
C ALA A 187 -8.36 18.16 20.50
N ILE A 188 -7.54 17.29 19.88
CA ILE A 188 -8.04 16.13 19.12
C ILE A 188 -8.72 15.14 20.05
N ARG A 189 -8.06 14.78 21.17
CA ARG A 189 -8.55 13.77 22.11
C ARG A 189 -9.88 14.17 22.72
N GLU A 190 -10.03 15.43 23.12
CA GLU A 190 -11.29 15.96 23.67
C GLU A 190 -12.47 15.76 22.71
N HIS A 191 -12.21 15.74 21.40
CA HIS A 191 -13.22 15.59 20.35
C HIS A 191 -13.27 14.17 19.74
N LEU A 192 -12.45 13.24 20.25
CA LEU A 192 -12.36 11.86 19.77
C LEU A 192 -12.41 10.85 20.95
N PRO A 193 -13.48 10.86 21.77
CA PRO A 193 -13.61 10.00 22.95
C PRO A 193 -13.63 8.51 22.60
N GLU A 194 -13.94 8.14 21.36
CA GLU A 194 -13.85 6.77 20.87
C GLU A 194 -12.44 6.18 21.03
N THR A 195 -11.41 7.02 21.16
CA THR A 195 -10.01 6.62 21.27
C THR A 195 -9.46 6.71 22.70
N ASP A 196 -10.33 6.79 23.71
CA ASP A 196 -9.91 6.87 25.13
C ASP A 196 -9.13 5.64 25.60
N TYR A 197 -9.28 4.50 24.91
CA TYR A 197 -8.54 3.27 25.15
C TYR A 197 -7.10 3.31 24.61
N ALA A 198 -6.74 4.31 23.80
CA ALA A 198 -5.48 4.34 23.07
C ALA A 198 -4.29 4.65 23.99
N ASP A 199 -3.17 3.99 23.72
CA ASP A 199 -1.89 4.24 24.38
C ASP A 199 -1.28 5.57 23.89
N ILE A 200 -0.57 6.29 24.76
CA ILE A 200 -0.07 7.64 24.45
C ILE A 200 1.37 7.81 24.89
N HIS A 201 2.22 8.22 23.93
CA HIS A 201 3.65 8.36 24.09
C HIS A 201 4.10 9.76 23.66
N PHE A 202 4.76 10.48 24.57
CA PHE A 202 5.36 11.79 24.26
C PHE A 202 6.88 11.69 24.18
N LEU A 203 7.43 11.89 22.98
CA LEU A 203 8.85 11.66 22.70
C LEU A 203 9.56 12.97 22.31
N GLY A 204 10.63 13.30 23.03
CA GLY A 204 11.50 14.44 22.68
C GLY A 204 12.28 14.26 21.39
N SER A 205 12.60 13.00 21.04
CA SER A 205 13.29 12.65 19.80
C SER A 205 12.52 13.12 18.56
N LEU A 206 11.18 13.09 18.60
CA LEU A 206 10.31 13.57 17.53
C LEU A 206 10.40 15.07 17.27
N TYR A 207 10.80 15.87 18.26
CA TYR A 207 11.10 17.29 18.05
C TYR A 207 12.47 17.45 17.38
N THR A 208 13.51 16.83 17.94
CA THR A 208 14.89 16.99 17.46
C THR A 208 15.08 16.44 16.04
N ILE A 209 14.58 15.24 15.77
CA ILE A 209 14.78 14.56 14.48
C ILE A 209 13.98 15.21 13.35
N SER A 210 12.87 15.89 13.68
CA SER A 210 12.11 16.66 12.68
C SER A 210 12.91 17.79 12.03
N GLN A 211 14.00 18.21 12.69
CA GLN A 211 14.91 19.26 12.23
C GLN A 211 16.09 18.70 11.41
N LEU A 212 16.24 17.38 11.34
CA LEU A 212 17.31 16.70 10.60
C LEU A 212 16.75 16.11 9.30
N ASP A 213 17.26 16.58 8.16
CA ASP A 213 16.81 16.14 6.84
C ASP A 213 17.05 14.63 6.64
N GLY A 214 16.04 13.92 6.13
CA GLY A 214 16.15 12.50 5.75
C GLY A 214 16.19 11.47 6.89
N GLN A 215 16.23 11.90 8.16
CA GLN A 215 16.29 10.99 9.31
C GLN A 215 14.90 10.61 9.86
N THR A 216 13.88 11.43 9.58
CA THR A 216 12.55 11.28 10.21
C THR A 216 11.85 9.99 9.82
N ARG A 217 12.01 9.48 8.59
CA ARG A 217 11.39 8.21 8.17
C ARG A 217 11.87 7.04 9.04
N GLY A 218 13.19 6.82 9.11
CA GLY A 218 13.76 5.70 9.86
C GLY A 218 13.41 5.78 11.34
N HIS A 219 13.51 6.98 11.92
CA HIS A 219 13.13 7.19 13.32
C HIS A 219 11.64 6.93 13.58
N LEU A 220 10.74 7.33 12.67
CA LEU A 220 9.32 7.00 12.80
C LEU A 220 9.07 5.50 12.76
N GLN A 221 9.81 4.74 11.94
CA GLN A 221 9.70 3.27 11.94
C GLN A 221 10.13 2.69 13.28
N GLU A 222 11.27 3.13 13.81
CA GLU A 222 11.82 2.66 15.09
C GLU A 222 10.86 2.93 16.26
N VAL A 223 10.34 4.15 16.38
CA VAL A 223 9.42 4.49 17.48
C VAL A 223 8.08 3.77 17.34
N VAL A 224 7.55 3.61 16.13
CA VAL A 224 6.28 2.89 15.94
C VAL A 224 6.45 1.41 16.30
N ILE A 225 7.59 0.79 15.92
CA ILE A 225 7.90 -0.59 16.31
C ILE A 225 8.10 -0.72 17.82
N ALA A 226 8.73 0.25 18.47
CA ALA A 226 9.01 0.20 19.90
C ALA A 226 7.77 0.42 20.78
N GLU A 227 6.90 1.36 20.39
CA GLU A 227 5.75 1.79 21.20
C GLU A 227 4.43 1.13 20.76
N SER A 228 4.43 0.30 19.71
CA SER A 228 3.22 -0.39 19.25
C SER A 228 3.36 -1.91 19.30
N THR A 229 2.25 -2.59 19.57
CA THR A 229 2.17 -4.05 19.60
C THR A 229 1.56 -4.60 18.31
N ALA A 230 1.64 -5.91 18.11
CA ALA A 230 1.03 -6.58 16.96
C ALA A 230 -0.50 -6.41 16.91
N SER A 231 -1.17 -6.22 18.06
CA SER A 231 -2.62 -5.99 18.13
C SER A 231 -3.04 -4.58 17.72
N HIS A 232 -2.14 -3.60 17.80
CA HIS A 232 -2.42 -2.22 17.35
C HIS A 232 -2.44 -2.18 15.83
N ASN A 233 -3.54 -1.70 15.26
CA ASN A 233 -3.74 -1.63 13.82
C ASN A 233 -3.70 -0.21 13.29
N CYS A 234 -3.94 0.81 14.14
CA CYS A 234 -3.84 2.20 13.76
C CYS A 234 -2.94 2.99 14.72
N VAL A 235 -1.92 3.65 14.18
CA VAL A 235 -0.99 4.49 14.94
C VAL A 235 -1.01 5.89 14.36
N LEU A 236 -1.15 6.91 15.22
CA LEU A 236 -1.06 8.31 14.84
C LEU A 236 0.24 8.92 15.36
N CYS A 237 1.06 9.41 14.44
CA CYS A 237 2.31 10.09 14.71
C CYS A 237 2.18 11.60 14.51
N LEU A 238 2.29 12.37 15.60
CA LEU A 238 2.13 13.82 15.60
C LEU A 238 3.47 14.54 15.81
N GLY A 239 3.83 15.45 14.90
CA GLY A 239 5.07 16.22 15.03
C GLY A 239 5.17 17.41 14.08
N HIS A 240 6.35 17.61 13.50
CA HIS A 240 6.75 18.89 12.92
C HIS A 240 7.25 18.76 11.48
N ASN A 241 6.98 19.77 10.67
CA ASN A 241 7.70 19.95 9.40
C ASN A 241 9.09 20.51 9.68
N LYS A 242 10.10 20.25 8.84
CA LYS A 242 10.05 19.61 7.50
C LYS A 242 9.97 18.07 7.53
N GLY A 243 10.50 17.44 8.58
CA GLY A 243 10.65 15.99 8.68
C GLY A 243 9.38 15.17 8.47
N TRP A 244 8.22 15.61 8.99
CA TRP A 244 6.95 14.87 8.84
C TRP A 244 6.49 14.79 7.39
N GLN A 245 6.60 15.90 6.65
CA GLN A 245 6.26 15.94 5.24
C GLN A 245 7.18 15.04 4.41
N GLU A 246 8.48 15.04 4.72
CA GLU A 246 9.44 14.17 4.06
C GLU A 246 9.15 12.69 4.33
N ALA A 247 8.92 12.34 5.59
CA ALA A 247 8.61 10.97 5.96
C ALA A 247 7.31 10.49 5.30
N ALA A 248 6.24 11.29 5.35
CA ALA A 248 4.98 10.97 4.69
C ALA A 248 5.15 10.79 3.18
N SER A 249 5.89 11.70 2.53
CA SER A 249 6.17 11.60 1.09
C SER A 249 6.99 10.35 0.75
N SER A 250 7.98 10.03 1.59
CA SER A 250 8.84 8.87 1.41
C SER A 250 8.10 7.56 1.61
N PHE A 251 7.19 7.47 2.59
CA PHE A 251 6.32 6.30 2.76
C PHE A 251 5.33 6.16 1.60
N ALA A 252 4.68 7.25 1.19
CA ALA A 252 3.70 7.23 0.09
C ALA A 252 4.31 6.95 -1.29
N GLY A 253 5.61 7.22 -1.46
CA GLY A 253 6.29 7.16 -2.77
C GLY A 253 5.93 8.31 -3.71
N GLU A 254 5.27 9.35 -3.20
CA GLU A 254 4.90 10.56 -3.95
C GLU A 254 5.06 11.82 -3.09
N THR A 255 5.19 13.00 -3.71
CA THR A 255 5.39 14.25 -2.96
C THR A 255 4.08 14.70 -2.31
N LEU A 256 4.09 14.80 -0.98
CA LEU A 256 2.97 15.29 -0.18
C LEU A 256 3.25 16.65 0.41
N LYS A 257 2.20 17.45 0.57
CA LYS A 257 2.23 18.71 1.32
C LYS A 257 1.47 18.51 2.63
N LEU A 258 2.16 18.73 3.75
CA LEU A 258 1.55 18.71 5.08
C LEU A 258 1.48 20.13 5.65
N GLY A 259 0.32 20.77 5.47
CA GLY A 259 -0.02 22.03 6.14
C GLY A 259 -0.19 21.86 7.64
N ASN A 260 -0.39 22.97 8.36
CA ASN A 260 -0.72 22.92 9.79
C ASN A 260 -1.97 22.06 9.99
N CYS A 261 -1.92 21.15 10.96
CA CYS A 261 -3.01 20.23 11.27
C CYS A 261 -3.39 19.24 10.14
N TYR A 262 -2.59 19.08 9.08
CA TYR A 262 -2.91 18.07 8.06
C TYR A 262 -2.61 16.66 8.59
N ALA A 263 -3.50 15.71 8.31
CA ALA A 263 -3.34 14.30 8.67
C ALA A 263 -3.38 13.43 7.41
N ALA A 264 -2.30 12.71 7.13
CA ALA A 264 -2.20 11.77 6.02
C ALA A 264 -2.34 10.34 6.52
N LEU A 265 -3.30 9.58 5.98
CA LEU A 265 -3.42 8.15 6.25
C LEU A 265 -2.65 7.34 5.22
N LEU A 266 -1.72 6.53 5.71
CA LEU A 266 -1.00 5.53 4.96
C LEU A 266 -1.47 4.13 5.40
N GLU A 267 -1.73 3.26 4.44
CA GLU A 267 -2.03 1.85 4.68
C GLU A 267 -0.87 0.97 4.22
N GLY A 268 -0.45 0.07 5.11
CA GLY A 268 0.58 -0.93 4.88
C GLY A 268 0.08 -2.32 5.29
N SER A 269 0.85 -3.35 4.90
CA SER A 269 0.52 -4.75 5.18
C SER A 269 1.62 -5.39 6.02
N GLY A 270 1.25 -6.08 7.10
CA GLY A 270 2.20 -6.79 7.95
C GLY A 270 1.50 -7.46 9.12
N LYS A 271 2.03 -8.61 9.58
CA LYS A 271 1.47 -9.28 10.77
C LYS A 271 1.67 -8.44 12.04
N ASP A 272 2.75 -7.67 12.07
CA ASP A 272 3.13 -6.72 13.10
C ASP A 272 3.73 -5.46 12.45
N TRP A 273 4.08 -4.47 13.27
CA TRP A 273 4.66 -3.21 12.78
C TRP A 273 6.06 -3.37 12.20
N LYS A 274 6.82 -4.39 12.62
CA LYS A 274 8.16 -4.64 12.10
C LYS A 274 8.08 -5.15 10.66
N ASP A 275 7.24 -6.14 10.42
CA ASP A 275 6.93 -6.67 9.09
C ASP A 275 6.38 -5.56 8.16
N ALA A 276 5.52 -4.69 8.68
CA ALA A 276 4.93 -3.58 7.91
C ALA A 276 5.95 -2.52 7.46
N PHE A 277 7.17 -2.51 8.03
CA PHE A 277 8.24 -1.57 7.71
C PHE A 277 9.46 -2.22 7.03
N GLU A 278 9.41 -3.51 6.68
CA GLU A 278 10.48 -4.14 5.90
C GLU A 278 10.75 -3.42 4.57
N GLU A 279 11.94 -3.57 3.98
CA GLU A 279 12.38 -2.79 2.81
C GLU A 279 11.46 -2.96 1.58
N ASP A 280 10.84 -4.14 1.43
CA ASP A 280 9.88 -4.42 0.37
C ASP A 280 8.44 -3.98 0.71
N ALA A 281 8.19 -3.58 1.97
CA ALA A 281 6.86 -3.19 2.43
C ALA A 281 6.48 -1.82 1.86
N ARG A 282 5.45 -1.80 1.02
CA ARG A 282 4.97 -0.59 0.36
C ARG A 282 3.78 -0.02 1.10
N TRP A 283 3.90 1.24 1.48
CA TRP A 283 2.81 2.02 2.06
C TRP A 283 2.06 2.74 0.96
N LYS A 284 0.73 2.78 1.07
CA LYS A 284 -0.14 3.49 0.15
C LYS A 284 -0.77 4.67 0.86
N LEU A 285 -0.71 5.84 0.24
CA LEU A 285 -1.53 6.95 0.67
C LEU A 285 -3.00 6.69 0.35
N VAL A 286 -3.84 6.69 1.39
CA VAL A 286 -5.29 6.52 1.26
C VAL A 286 -5.95 7.87 1.05
N SER A 287 -5.66 8.83 1.92
CA SER A 287 -6.22 10.18 1.87
C SER A 287 -5.40 11.13 2.75
N VAL A 288 -5.60 12.43 2.53
CA VAL A 288 -5.05 13.51 3.37
C VAL A 288 -6.20 14.39 3.82
N LEU A 289 -6.48 14.40 5.12
CA LEU A 289 -7.44 15.30 5.76
C LEU A 289 -6.80 16.67 5.98
N ARG A 290 -7.62 17.71 5.81
CA ARG A 290 -7.22 19.11 5.92
C ARG A 290 -8.27 19.84 6.74
N PRO A 291 -7.89 20.67 7.72
CA PRO A 291 -8.85 21.49 8.45
C PRO A 291 -9.56 22.42 7.46
N LYS A 292 -10.82 22.74 7.73
CA LYS A 292 -11.55 23.79 7.00
C LYS A 292 -10.82 25.13 7.17
N GLU A 293 -10.78 25.89 6.08
CA GLU A 293 -10.24 27.27 6.05
C GLU A 293 -11.20 28.27 6.70
#